data_AF-A0A4R6LJ38-F1
#
_entry.id   AF-A0A4R6LJ38-F1
#
_cell.length_a   1.000
_cell.length_b   1.000
_cell.length_c   1.000
_cell.angle_alpha   90.00
_cell.angle_beta   90.00
_cell.angle_gamma   90.00
#
_symmetry.space_group_name_H-M   'P 1'
#
loop_
_entity.id
_entity.type
_entity.pdbx_description
1 polymer ?
#
loop_
_entity_poly.entity_id
_entity_poly.type
_entity_poly.pdbx_seq_one_letter_code
_entity_poly.pdbx_strand_id
1 'polypeptide(L)'
;MKQIKLKIRFGNTIVLFALLGLTMGMTAQTKKPNILIIWGDDIGTTNVSAYSDGLMGYTTPNIDRVGNEGIRFLHYYAEQSCTAGRAALITGQHGIRTGLTKVGFPGAPMGNIHMETVNILTE
;
A
#
# COMPACT_ATOMS: atom_id res chain seq x y z
N MET A 1 6.01 30.92 -58.83
CA MET A 1 6.82 30.31 -57.76
C MET A 1 6.46 28.83 -57.68
N LYS A 2 7.47 27.95 -57.63
CA LYS A 2 7.39 26.51 -57.96
C LYS A 2 6.44 25.73 -57.04
N GLN A 3 5.50 24.98 -57.63
CA GLN A 3 4.67 23.98 -56.95
C GLN A 3 5.56 22.80 -56.52
N ILE A 4 5.76 22.61 -55.21
CA ILE A 4 6.46 21.46 -54.65
C ILE A 4 5.54 20.25 -54.78
N LYS A 5 5.76 19.40 -55.79
CA LYS A 5 5.04 18.12 -55.93
C LYS A 5 5.62 17.09 -54.95
N LEU A 6 4.96 16.93 -53.81
CA LEU A 6 5.29 15.89 -52.82
C LEU A 6 4.89 14.51 -53.36
N LYS A 7 5.87 13.73 -53.82
CA LYS A 7 5.66 12.38 -54.38
C LYS A 7 5.72 11.35 -53.24
N ILE A 8 4.62 11.21 -52.50
CA ILE A 8 4.53 10.24 -51.39
C ILE A 8 4.43 8.82 -51.99
N ARG A 9 5.47 8.00 -51.84
CA ARG A 9 5.46 6.58 -52.21
C ARG A 9 4.53 5.81 -51.27
N PHE A 10 3.71 4.90 -51.80
CA PHE A 10 2.71 4.11 -51.06
C PHE A 10 3.26 3.42 -49.78
N GLY A 11 4.55 3.03 -49.79
CA GLY A 11 5.23 2.47 -48.62
C GLY A 11 5.42 3.45 -47.46
N ASN A 12 5.62 4.75 -47.74
CA ASN A 12 5.77 5.77 -46.69
C ASN A 12 4.44 6.04 -45.97
N THR A 13 3.30 5.84 -46.64
CA THR A 13 1.98 6.03 -46.03
C THR A 13 1.66 4.97 -44.98
N ILE A 14 2.10 3.72 -45.22
CA ILE A 14 1.93 2.59 -44.28
C ILE A 14 2.81 2.79 -43.04
N VAL A 15 4.06 3.21 -43.23
CA VAL A 15 4.98 3.50 -42.12
C VAL A 15 4.47 4.66 -41.28
N LEU A 16 3.91 5.70 -41.90
CA LEU A 16 3.35 6.85 -41.20
C LEU A 16 2.08 6.47 -40.40
N PHE A 17 1.21 5.62 -40.96
CA PHE A 17 0.03 5.10 -40.25
C PHE A 17 0.41 4.18 -39.08
N ALA A 18 1.43 3.34 -39.24
CA ALA A 18 1.95 2.49 -38.16
C ALA A 18 2.59 3.33 -37.04
N LEU A 19 3.31 4.41 -37.38
CA LEU A 19 3.86 5.35 -36.40
C LEU A 19 2.76 6.10 -35.65
N LEU A 20 1.71 6.57 -36.34
CA LEU A 20 0.57 7.22 -35.69
C LEU A 20 -0.19 6.26 -34.75
N GLY A 21 -0.37 4.99 -35.15
CA GLY A 21 -1.01 3.97 -34.34
C GLY A 21 -0.26 3.66 -33.03
N LEU A 22 1.08 3.70 -33.04
CA LEU A 22 1.88 3.52 -31.84
C LEU A 22 1.68 4.64 -30.81
N THR A 23 1.47 5.88 -31.27
CA THR A 23 1.32 7.04 -30.37
C THR A 23 -0.03 7.11 -29.66
N MET A 24 -1.08 6.50 -30.23
CA MET A 24 -2.42 6.46 -29.63
C MET A 24 -2.54 5.51 -28.43
N GLY A 25 -1.66 4.51 -28.31
CA GLY A 25 -1.66 3.54 -27.21
C GLY A 25 -1.08 4.06 -25.88
N MET A 26 -0.47 5.26 -25.85
CA MET A 26 0.22 5.79 -24.67
C MET A 26 -0.66 6.64 -23.75
N THR A 27 -1.98 6.65 -23.91
CA THR A 27 -2.89 7.27 -22.94
C THR A 27 -3.18 6.30 -21.79
N ALA A 28 -2.12 5.89 -21.09
CA ALA A 28 -2.28 5.22 -19.81
C ALA A 28 -2.86 6.23 -18.82
N GLN A 29 -4.17 6.19 -18.65
CA GLN A 29 -4.89 6.94 -17.63
C GLN A 29 -4.36 6.51 -16.25
N THR A 30 -3.39 7.26 -15.73
CA THR A 30 -2.90 7.16 -14.35
C THR A 30 -3.95 7.71 -13.40
N LYS A 31 -5.08 7.00 -13.25
CA LYS A 31 -5.96 7.23 -12.10
C LYS A 31 -5.14 6.91 -10.85
N LYS A 32 -5.11 7.86 -9.91
CA LYS A 32 -4.50 7.64 -8.60
C LYS A 32 -5.13 6.39 -7.98
N PRO A 33 -4.34 5.39 -7.56
CA PRO A 33 -4.89 4.20 -6.93
C PRO A 33 -5.51 4.56 -5.57
N ASN A 34 -6.55 3.83 -5.18
CA ASN A 34 -7.09 3.88 -3.83
C ASN A 34 -6.25 2.95 -2.94
N ILE A 35 -5.85 3.44 -1.77
CA ILE A 35 -5.05 2.69 -0.80
C ILE A 35 -5.95 2.39 0.41
N LEU A 36 -6.15 1.10 0.69
CA LEU A 36 -6.86 0.62 1.88
C LEU A 36 -5.86 -0.12 2.77
N ILE A 37 -5.77 0.28 4.03
CA ILE A 37 -4.96 -0.39 5.05
C ILE A 37 -5.92 -1.10 6.00
N ILE A 38 -5.78 -2.41 6.13
CA ILE A 38 -6.52 -3.24 7.09
C ILE A 38 -5.54 -3.67 8.17
N TRP A 39 -5.87 -3.40 9.43
CA TRP A 39 -5.03 -3.71 10.58
C TRP A 39 -5.82 -4.55 11.58
N GLY A 40 -5.31 -5.73 11.94
CA GLY A 40 -5.86 -6.56 13.02
C GLY A 40 -5.15 -6.28 14.35
N ASP A 41 -5.91 -6.08 15.43
CA ASP A 41 -5.36 -5.95 16.79
C ASP A 41 -5.15 -7.34 17.40
N ASP A 42 -4.03 -7.53 18.10
CA ASP A 42 -3.65 -8.80 18.74
C ASP A 42 -3.76 -10.08 17.86
N ILE A 43 -3.50 -9.94 16.55
CA ILE A 43 -3.49 -11.07 15.60
C ILE A 43 -2.07 -11.64 15.47
N GLY A 44 -1.90 -12.89 15.89
CA GLY A 44 -0.65 -13.63 15.68
C GLY A 44 -0.51 -14.16 14.24
N THR A 45 0.72 -14.39 13.79
CA THR A 45 1.00 -14.93 12.44
C THR A 45 0.27 -16.25 12.17
N THR A 46 0.15 -17.11 13.20
CA THR A 46 -0.50 -18.41 13.06
C THR A 46 -2.02 -18.33 12.91
N ASN A 47 -2.63 -17.22 13.35
CA ASN A 47 -4.08 -17.01 13.24
C ASN A 47 -4.55 -16.80 11.80
N VAL A 48 -3.66 -16.42 10.88
CA VAL A 48 -4.00 -16.23 9.47
C VAL A 48 -3.62 -17.49 8.69
N SER A 49 -4.58 -18.16 8.07
CA SER A 49 -4.31 -19.46 7.41
C SER A 49 -3.39 -19.33 6.21
N ALA A 50 -3.29 -18.16 5.57
CA ALA A 50 -2.29 -17.87 4.55
C ALA A 50 -0.83 -18.02 5.02
N TYR A 51 -0.58 -18.03 6.34
CA TYR A 51 0.75 -18.18 6.95
C TYR A 51 0.93 -19.46 7.76
N SER A 52 -0.17 -20.10 8.16
CA SER A 52 -0.15 -21.32 8.97
C SER A 52 -0.70 -22.56 8.26
N ASP A 53 -1.15 -22.42 7.02
CA ASP A 53 -1.79 -23.46 6.22
C ASP A 53 -2.94 -24.17 6.98
N GLY A 54 -3.69 -23.38 7.77
CA GLY A 54 -4.85 -23.86 8.52
C GLY A 54 -4.50 -24.64 9.80
N LEU A 55 -3.27 -24.51 10.32
CA LEU A 55 -2.81 -25.18 11.55
C LEU A 55 -3.76 -24.96 12.75
N MET A 56 -4.40 -23.80 12.82
CA MET A 56 -5.32 -23.46 13.92
C MET A 56 -6.71 -24.13 13.80
N GLY A 57 -6.93 -24.97 12.79
CA GLY A 57 -8.19 -25.70 12.57
C GLY A 57 -9.28 -24.91 11.83
N TYR A 58 -8.96 -23.69 11.37
CA TYR A 58 -9.85 -22.85 10.57
C TYR A 58 -9.09 -22.21 9.41
N THR A 59 -9.84 -21.70 8.43
CA THR A 59 -9.31 -20.96 7.29
C THR A 59 -9.88 -19.54 7.25
N THR A 60 -9.11 -18.62 6.68
CA THR A 60 -9.42 -17.21 6.47
C THR A 60 -9.56 -16.92 4.98
N PRO A 61 -10.60 -17.45 4.28
CA PRO A 61 -10.64 -17.50 2.82
C PRO A 61 -10.54 -16.12 2.15
N ASN A 62 -11.10 -15.08 2.78
CA ASN A 62 -11.02 -13.70 2.27
C ASN A 62 -9.61 -13.11 2.37
N ILE A 63 -8.88 -13.41 3.44
CA ILE A 63 -7.51 -12.93 3.66
C ILE A 63 -6.55 -13.75 2.78
N ASP A 64 -6.76 -15.05 2.70
CA ASP A 64 -5.98 -15.97 1.87
C ASP A 64 -6.06 -15.58 0.39
N ARG A 65 -7.25 -15.20 -0.08
CA ARG A 65 -7.45 -14.67 -1.43
C ARG A 65 -6.58 -13.43 -1.70
N VAL A 66 -6.50 -12.48 -0.77
CA VAL A 66 -5.65 -11.28 -0.91
C VAL A 66 -4.17 -11.65 -0.97
N GLY A 67 -3.73 -12.63 -0.17
CA GLY A 67 -2.36 -13.13 -0.22
C GLY A 67 -2.02 -13.88 -1.51
N ASN A 68 -2.98 -14.62 -2.08
CA ASN A 68 -2.81 -15.40 -3.31
C ASN A 68 -2.86 -14.56 -4.58
N GLU A 69 -3.71 -13.52 -4.62
CA GLU A 69 -3.80 -12.56 -5.73
C GLU A 69 -2.68 -11.50 -5.67
N GLY A 70 -2.06 -11.33 -4.51
CA GLY A 70 -1.06 -10.31 -4.24
C GLY A 70 0.30 -10.88 -3.81
N ILE A 71 0.88 -10.25 -2.78
CA ILE A 71 2.17 -10.60 -2.22
C ILE A 71 1.99 -10.88 -0.73
N ARG A 72 2.63 -11.94 -0.24
CA ARG A 72 2.74 -12.28 1.18
C ARG A 72 4.14 -11.96 1.70
N PHE A 73 4.23 -11.17 2.76
CA PHE A 73 5.50 -10.92 3.44
C PHE A 73 5.76 -12.03 4.46
N LEU A 74 6.82 -12.82 4.26
CA LEU A 74 7.23 -13.87 5.21
C LEU A 74 7.99 -13.30 6.43
N HIS A 75 8.60 -12.14 6.25
CA HIS A 75 9.33 -11.43 7.29
C HIS A 75 8.75 -10.02 7.44
N TYR A 76 7.98 -9.83 8.49
CA TYR A 76 7.46 -8.54 8.91
C TYR A 76 7.67 -8.40 10.42
N TYR A 77 8.01 -7.20 10.88
CA TYR A 77 8.29 -6.91 12.27
C TYR A 77 7.36 -5.81 12.76
N ALA A 78 6.87 -5.96 13.98
CA ALA A 78 5.95 -5.02 14.62
C ALA A 78 6.45 -4.64 16.01
N GLU A 79 6.04 -3.47 16.46
CA GLU A 79 6.27 -3.01 17.83
C GLU A 79 5.39 -3.79 18.82
N GLN A 80 5.92 -4.07 20.00
CA GLN A 80 5.29 -4.92 21.03
C GLN A 80 4.14 -4.22 21.80
N SER A 81 3.66 -3.07 21.33
CA SER A 81 2.60 -2.30 22.00
C SER A 81 1.61 -1.76 20.98
N CYS A 82 0.31 -1.79 21.30
CA CYS A 82 -0.75 -1.23 20.45
C CYS A 82 -0.51 0.27 20.17
N THR A 83 0.00 1.02 21.16
CA THR A 83 0.32 2.45 21.01
C THR A 83 1.53 2.64 20.11
N ALA A 84 2.62 1.91 20.37
CA ALA A 84 3.85 2.01 19.60
C ALA A 84 3.67 1.53 18.15
N GLY A 85 2.95 0.42 17.94
CA GLY A 85 2.68 -0.16 16.62
C GLY A 85 1.84 0.78 15.75
N ARG A 86 0.72 1.29 16.28
CA ARG A 86 -0.11 2.25 15.55
C ARG A 86 0.64 3.56 15.28
N ALA A 87 1.38 4.07 16.26
CA ALA A 87 2.22 5.25 16.08
C ALA A 87 3.28 5.05 15.00
N ALA A 88 3.96 3.90 14.99
CA ALA A 88 4.99 3.59 14.00
C ALA A 88 4.44 3.49 12.59
N LEU A 89 3.23 2.94 12.41
CA LEU A 89 2.58 2.92 11.10
C LEU A 89 2.20 4.32 10.62
N ILE A 90 1.51 5.09 11.46
CA ILE A 90 0.96 6.39 11.07
C ILE A 90 2.09 7.39 10.78
N THR A 91 3.13 7.39 11.62
CA THR A 91 4.23 8.35 11.51
C THR A 91 5.38 7.86 10.61
N GLY A 92 5.48 6.55 10.36
CA GLY A 92 6.65 5.96 9.72
C GLY A 92 7.94 6.07 10.56
N GLN A 93 7.82 6.29 11.88
CA GLN A 93 8.94 6.49 12.78
C GLN A 93 8.98 5.42 13.88
N HIS A 94 10.18 5.01 14.28
CA HIS A 94 10.35 4.12 15.43
C HIS A 94 9.78 4.75 16.71
N GLY A 95 9.15 3.95 17.57
CA GLY A 95 8.45 4.47 18.77
C GLY A 95 9.33 5.32 19.69
N ILE A 96 10.64 5.04 19.73
CA ILE A 96 11.64 5.85 20.48
C ILE A 96 11.67 7.31 20.00
N ARG A 97 11.53 7.56 18.69
CA ARG A 97 11.56 8.93 18.14
C ARG A 97 10.27 9.69 18.43
N THR A 98 9.16 8.97 18.54
CA THR A 98 7.84 9.54 18.84
C THR A 98 7.53 9.50 20.32
N GLY A 99 8.38 8.96 21.20
CA GLY A 99 8.07 8.83 22.63
C GLY A 99 6.85 7.96 22.97
N LEU A 100 6.17 7.38 21.97
CA LEU A 100 4.95 6.56 22.09
C LEU A 100 5.31 5.08 22.25
N THR A 101 6.25 4.76 23.14
CA THR A 101 6.77 3.39 23.33
C THR A 101 5.97 2.55 24.31
N LYS A 102 5.08 3.17 25.09
CA LYS A 102 4.26 2.51 26.11
C LYS A 102 2.81 2.99 26.02
N VAL A 103 1.91 2.16 26.54
CA VAL A 103 0.50 2.54 26.72
C VAL A 103 0.45 3.72 27.69
N GLY A 104 -0.04 4.85 27.21
CA GLY A 104 -0.31 6.01 28.04
C GLY A 104 -1.46 5.69 28.98
N PHE A 105 -1.19 5.66 30.29
CA PHE A 105 -2.25 5.68 31.29
C PHE A 105 -2.46 7.14 31.73
N PRO A 106 -3.69 7.54 32.09
CA PRO A 106 -3.95 8.88 32.62
C PRO A 106 -3.00 9.19 33.79
N GLY A 107 -2.19 10.24 33.66
CA GLY A 107 -1.21 10.65 34.68
C GLY A 107 0.18 10.03 34.57
N ALA A 108 0.46 9.21 33.55
CA ALA A 108 1.82 8.70 33.33
C ALA A 108 2.79 9.82 32.92
N PRO A 109 4.03 9.85 33.48
CA PRO A 109 5.03 10.86 33.14
C PRO A 109 5.55 10.74 31.68
N MET A 110 5.32 9.59 31.03
CA MET A 110 5.64 9.33 29.63
C MET A 110 4.34 9.09 28.85
N GLY A 111 4.07 9.89 27.83
CA GLY A 111 2.83 9.85 27.03
C GLY A 111 2.20 11.23 26.71
N ASN A 112 2.78 12.32 27.22
CA ASN A 112 2.19 13.67 27.12
C ASN A 112 2.60 14.47 25.87
N ILE A 113 3.17 13.85 24.84
CA ILE A 113 3.38 14.60 23.59
C ILE A 113 2.11 14.58 22.76
N HIS A 114 1.43 15.73 22.72
CA HIS A 114 0.30 16.05 21.84
C HIS A 114 -0.75 14.93 21.69
N MET A 115 -1.60 14.80 22.71
CA MET A 115 -2.78 13.94 22.70
C MET A 115 -3.78 14.26 21.56
N GLU A 116 -3.57 15.28 20.74
CA GLU A 116 -4.33 15.48 19.50
C GLU A 116 -4.11 14.35 18.48
N THR A 117 -2.94 13.69 18.49
CA THR A 117 -2.66 12.59 17.54
C THR A 117 -3.28 11.25 17.95
N VAL A 118 -3.67 11.09 19.22
CA VAL A 118 -4.20 9.84 19.78
C VAL A 118 -5.74 9.80 19.75
N ASN A 119 -6.40 10.95 19.63
CA ASN A 119 -7.86 11.05 19.57
C ASN A 119 -8.49 10.49 18.29
N ILE A 120 -7.69 10.13 17.27
CA ILE A 120 -8.17 9.49 16.04
C ILE A 120 -8.41 7.97 16.25
N LEU A 121 -8.11 7.43 17.44
CA LEU A 121 -8.12 6.00 17.72
C LEU A 121 -9.07 5.58 18.87
N THR A 122 -9.95 6.48 19.32
CA THR A 122 -10.94 6.20 20.38
C THR A 122 -12.39 6.44 19.96
N GLU A 123 -12.65 6.72 18.69
CA GLU A 123 -13.99 6.70 18.07
C GLU A 123 -14.08 5.60 17.00
#